data_AF-A0A9D7AJV6-F1
#
_entry.id   AF-A0A9D7AJV6-F1
#
_cell.length_a   1.000
_cell.length_b   1.000
_cell.length_c   1.000
_cell.angle_alpha   90.00
_cell.angle_beta   90.00
_cell.angle_gamma   90.00
#
_symmetry.space_group_name_H-M   'P 1'
#
loop_
_entity.id
_entity.type
_entity.pdbx_description
1 polymer ?
#
loop_
_entity_poly.entity_id
_entity_poly.type
_entity_poly.pdbx_seq_one_letter_code
_entity_poly.pdbx_strand_id
1 'polypeptide(L)'
;MKRNTLVGISLSVIAIVILAGWLIWQFLFPVPAAKWVFYGEKPSELRGYIYPPAKNSIDGKLEPKPEIPDGDGALLTLWPDTKRCTLTVKSGRENINITRFRESNPEVVQVEYIDESGMPTTLHVQLNDGVSFWTYPDPDITNDFIGWKFDNLAGRALPVRFRGASMMKKVIDGTQYKLQTNKHWLYEKYQNGIVLESKEYSTLPVTNSEQNHQAELALIDKANQWLSETLQDLSDTLSVPIPDQWLSTNSDPCQSVNTDM
;
A
#
# COMPACT_ATOMS: atom_id res chain seq x y z
N MET A 1 -11.36 5.96 55.83
CA MET A 1 -10.09 6.21 55.11
C MET A 1 -9.21 4.98 54.96
N LYS A 2 -8.81 4.27 56.04
CA LYS A 2 -7.83 3.15 55.98
C LYS A 2 -8.19 1.97 55.03
N ARG A 3 -9.48 1.62 54.89
CA ARG A 3 -9.93 0.48 54.06
C ARG A 3 -9.79 0.74 52.56
N ASN A 4 -10.02 1.98 52.12
CA ASN A 4 -9.87 2.35 50.70
C ASN A 4 -8.39 2.47 50.30
N THR A 5 -7.52 2.89 51.23
CA THR A 5 -6.06 2.94 51.01
C THR A 5 -5.47 1.53 50.91
N LEU A 6 -5.93 0.58 51.72
CA LEU A 6 -5.46 -0.81 51.67
C LEU A 6 -5.87 -1.53 50.38
N VAL A 7 -7.10 -1.30 49.91
CA VAL A 7 -7.62 -1.83 48.64
C VAL A 7 -6.90 -1.20 47.44
N GLY A 8 -6.60 0.10 47.50
CA GLY A 8 -5.80 0.78 46.47
C GLY A 8 -4.38 0.25 46.35
N ILE A 9 -3.72 -0.05 47.49
CA ILE A 9 -2.36 -0.62 47.50
C ILE A 9 -2.37 -2.07 46.97
N SER A 10 -3.35 -2.89 47.32
CA SER A 10 -3.40 -4.27 46.82
C SER A 10 -3.69 -4.33 45.31
N LEU A 11 -4.54 -3.45 44.79
CA LEU A 11 -4.80 -3.33 43.36
C LEU A 11 -3.56 -2.88 42.58
N SER A 12 -2.78 -1.92 43.13
CA SER A 12 -1.54 -1.46 42.50
C SER A 12 -0.46 -2.55 42.44
N VAL A 13 -0.30 -3.36 43.51
CA VAL A 13 0.67 -4.46 43.51
C VAL A 13 0.28 -5.55 42.51
N ILE A 14 -1.01 -5.90 42.44
CA ILE A 14 -1.52 -6.86 41.43
C ILE A 14 -1.30 -6.33 40.02
N ALA A 15 -1.58 -5.05 39.77
CA ALA A 15 -1.35 -4.42 38.48
C ALA A 15 0.14 -4.49 38.08
N ILE A 16 1.07 -4.19 39.00
CA ILE A 16 2.52 -4.27 38.76
C ILE A 16 2.95 -5.70 38.43
N VAL A 17 2.45 -6.71 39.16
CA VAL A 17 2.80 -8.12 38.91
C VAL A 17 2.27 -8.59 37.55
N ILE A 18 1.05 -8.19 37.17
CA ILE A 18 0.47 -8.50 35.86
C ILE A 18 1.27 -7.81 34.75
N LEU A 19 1.61 -6.53 34.91
CA LEU A 19 2.38 -5.77 33.92
C LEU A 19 3.79 -6.33 33.76
N ALA A 20 4.48 -6.65 34.87
CA ALA A 20 5.80 -7.25 34.84
C ALA A 20 5.76 -8.65 34.20
N GLY A 21 4.78 -9.48 34.56
CA GLY A 21 4.59 -10.80 33.95
C GLY A 21 4.30 -10.70 32.44
N TRP A 22 3.47 -9.74 32.03
CA TRP A 22 3.16 -9.49 30.61
C TRP A 22 4.39 -9.00 29.83
N LEU A 23 5.18 -8.07 30.40
CA LEU A 23 6.43 -7.59 29.78
C LEU A 23 7.47 -8.70 29.64
N ILE A 24 7.64 -9.54 30.66
CA ILE A 24 8.53 -10.71 30.61
C ILE A 24 8.06 -11.70 29.55
N TRP A 25 6.75 -11.95 29.46
CA TRP A 25 6.16 -12.84 28.45
C TRP A 25 6.41 -12.33 27.03
N GLN A 26 6.19 -11.03 26.77
CA GLN A 26 6.46 -10.39 25.48
C GLN A 26 7.94 -10.48 25.07
N PHE A 27 8.85 -10.39 26.05
CA PHE A 27 10.29 -10.51 25.80
C PHE A 27 10.72 -11.96 25.50
N LEU A 28 10.13 -12.94 26.20
CA LEU A 28 10.46 -14.37 26.01
C LEU A 28 9.79 -14.97 24.77
N PHE A 29 8.65 -14.42 24.35
CA PHE A 29 7.87 -14.89 23.20
C PHE A 29 7.55 -13.72 22.27
N PRO A 30 8.54 -13.20 21.53
CA PRO A 30 8.32 -12.07 20.64
C PRO A 30 7.33 -12.45 19.54
N VAL A 31 6.33 -11.60 19.32
CA VAL A 31 5.42 -11.71 18.19
C VAL A 31 6.14 -11.23 16.92
N PRO A 32 6.06 -11.96 15.80
CA PRO A 32 6.67 -11.51 14.55
C PRO A 32 6.00 -10.21 14.06
N ALA A 33 6.80 -9.22 13.69
CA ALA A 33 6.34 -7.96 13.09
C ALA A 33 5.78 -8.17 11.67
N ALA A 34 6.23 -9.20 10.97
CA ALA A 34 5.67 -9.62 9.70
C ALA A 34 5.83 -11.13 9.47
N LYS A 35 4.97 -11.68 8.62
CA LYS A 35 5.06 -13.03 8.05
C LYS A 35 5.26 -12.90 6.55
N TRP A 36 5.99 -13.82 5.93
CA TRP A 36 6.16 -13.79 4.49
C TRP A 36 6.27 -15.20 3.89
N VAL A 37 5.88 -15.29 2.62
CA VAL A 37 6.03 -16.46 1.76
C VAL A 37 6.69 -16.01 0.47
N PHE A 38 7.75 -16.70 0.07
CA PHE A 38 8.45 -16.50 -1.19
C PHE A 38 8.22 -17.72 -2.09
N TYR A 39 7.82 -17.48 -3.34
CA TYR A 39 7.71 -18.48 -4.39
C TYR A 39 8.78 -18.19 -5.46
N GLY A 40 9.79 -19.06 -5.57
CA GLY A 40 10.82 -18.98 -6.61
C GLY A 40 10.69 -20.09 -7.66
N GLU A 41 11.59 -20.11 -8.66
CA GLU A 41 11.71 -21.24 -9.58
C GLU A 41 11.96 -22.55 -8.79
N LYS A 42 11.29 -23.63 -9.21
CA LYS A 42 11.12 -24.89 -8.47
C LYS A 42 12.37 -25.37 -7.71
N PRO A 43 12.21 -25.98 -6.50
CA PRO A 43 11.00 -26.21 -5.72
C PRO A 43 11.01 -25.41 -4.41
N SER A 44 11.33 -24.12 -4.45
CA SER A 44 11.46 -23.33 -3.23
C SER A 44 10.23 -22.45 -2.99
N GLU A 45 9.25 -23.01 -2.29
CA GLU A 45 8.45 -22.18 -1.39
C GLU A 45 9.26 -22.01 -0.10
N LEU A 46 9.51 -20.76 0.29
CA LEU A 46 10.15 -20.44 1.55
C LEU A 46 9.22 -19.57 2.36
N ARG A 47 9.02 -19.94 3.62
CA ARG A 47 8.25 -19.16 4.58
C ARG A 47 9.17 -18.60 5.63
N GLY A 48 8.84 -17.43 6.13
CA GLY A 48 9.58 -16.86 7.24
C GLY A 48 8.84 -15.78 7.97
N TYR A 49 9.51 -15.28 8.99
CA TYR A 49 9.00 -14.29 9.92
C TYR A 49 10.00 -13.16 9.99
N ILE A 50 9.52 -11.92 10.06
CA ILE A 50 10.31 -10.75 10.39
C ILE A 50 10.03 -10.45 11.85
N TYR A 51 11.03 -10.60 12.70
CA TYR A 51 10.97 -10.11 14.07
C TYR A 51 11.54 -8.68 14.11
N PRO A 52 11.07 -7.82 15.04
CA PRO A 52 11.80 -6.60 15.37
C PRO A 52 13.26 -6.98 15.65
N PRO A 53 14.26 -6.18 15.23
CA PRO A 53 15.65 -6.54 15.47
C PRO A 53 15.87 -6.68 16.98
N ALA A 54 16.16 -7.91 17.42
CA ALA A 54 16.62 -8.14 18.78
C ALA A 54 18.00 -7.50 18.92
N LYS A 55 18.33 -6.98 20.10
CA LYS A 55 19.74 -6.66 20.38
C LYS A 55 20.42 -7.97 20.75
N ASN A 56 21.47 -8.34 20.03
CA ASN A 56 22.34 -9.46 20.37
C ASN A 56 22.75 -9.32 21.85
N SER A 57 22.50 -10.37 22.62
CA SER A 57 22.73 -10.38 24.07
C SER A 57 24.22 -10.30 24.46
N ILE A 58 25.12 -10.56 23.52
CA ILE A 58 26.58 -10.57 23.72
C ILE A 58 27.20 -9.20 23.42
N ASP A 59 26.78 -8.54 22.33
CA ASP A 59 27.43 -7.29 21.87
C ASP A 59 26.48 -6.08 21.76
N GLY A 60 25.19 -6.26 22.06
CA GLY A 60 24.17 -5.22 22.03
C GLY A 60 23.82 -4.69 20.63
N LYS A 61 24.39 -5.28 19.57
CA LYS A 61 24.10 -4.89 18.18
C LYS A 61 22.76 -5.43 17.75
N LEU A 62 22.11 -4.76 16.79
CA LEU A 62 20.89 -5.28 16.19
C LEU A 62 21.22 -6.62 15.50
N GLU A 63 20.50 -7.68 15.85
CA GLU A 63 20.52 -8.94 15.14
C GLU A 63 20.08 -8.68 13.69
N PRO A 64 20.75 -9.31 12.71
CA PRO A 64 20.40 -9.13 11.31
C PRO A 64 18.95 -9.57 11.09
N LYS A 65 18.18 -8.71 10.40
CA LYS A 65 16.83 -9.07 9.93
C LYS A 65 16.95 -10.36 9.10
N PRO A 66 16.02 -11.32 9.24
CA PRO A 66 16.03 -12.52 8.41
C PRO A 66 16.10 -12.14 6.93
N GLU A 67 17.04 -12.77 6.23
CA GLU A 67 17.26 -12.53 4.80
C GLU A 67 16.02 -12.95 4.02
N ILE A 68 15.47 -12.01 3.27
CA ILE A 68 14.43 -12.27 2.29
C ILE A 68 15.15 -12.82 1.07
N PRO A 69 14.73 -13.97 0.50
CA PRO A 69 15.38 -14.53 -0.68
C PRO A 69 15.50 -13.49 -1.80
N ASP A 70 16.71 -13.37 -2.35
CA ASP A 70 16.99 -12.55 -3.52
C ASP A 70 16.82 -13.39 -4.80
N GLY A 71 16.30 -12.77 -5.85
CA GLY A 71 16.12 -13.40 -7.17
C GLY A 71 14.73 -13.20 -7.75
N ASP A 72 14.50 -13.85 -8.88
CA ASP A 72 13.22 -13.89 -9.56
C ASP A 72 12.23 -14.75 -8.79
N GLY A 73 10.98 -14.31 -8.73
CA GLY A 73 9.94 -14.93 -7.92
C GLY A 73 8.96 -13.92 -7.36
N ALA A 74 8.05 -14.43 -6.52
CA ALA A 74 7.00 -13.66 -5.88
C ALA A 74 7.14 -13.73 -4.35
N LEU A 75 7.35 -12.57 -3.72
CA LEU A 75 7.37 -12.41 -2.28
C LEU A 75 6.05 -11.78 -1.80
N LEU A 76 5.32 -12.52 -0.99
CA LEU A 76 4.11 -12.04 -0.33
C LEU A 76 4.42 -11.80 1.15
N THR A 77 4.22 -10.58 1.63
CA THR A 77 4.51 -10.16 3.02
C THR A 77 3.27 -9.60 3.67
N LEU A 78 2.91 -10.13 4.84
CA LEU A 78 1.86 -9.63 5.70
C LEU A 78 2.47 -8.97 6.93
N TRP A 79 2.04 -7.75 7.22
CA TRP A 79 2.34 -6.98 8.43
C TRP A 79 1.07 -6.92 9.29
N PRO A 80 0.89 -7.82 10.26
CA PRO A 80 -0.36 -7.94 11.02
C PRO A 80 -0.72 -6.65 11.77
N ASP A 81 0.27 -6.02 12.40
CA ASP A 81 0.07 -4.84 13.26
C ASP A 81 -0.40 -3.61 12.50
N THR A 82 -0.04 -3.49 11.21
CA THR A 82 -0.45 -2.37 10.34
C THR A 82 -1.49 -2.79 9.30
N LYS A 83 -2.00 -4.02 9.41
CA LYS A 83 -2.88 -4.72 8.45
C LYS A 83 -2.51 -4.42 6.99
N ARG A 84 -1.21 -4.49 6.72
CA ARG A 84 -0.63 -4.20 5.40
C ARG A 84 -0.20 -5.50 4.76
N CYS A 85 -0.66 -5.71 3.53
CA CYS A 85 -0.28 -6.85 2.68
C CYS A 85 0.49 -6.31 1.49
N THR A 86 1.66 -6.88 1.21
CA THR A 86 2.52 -6.47 0.09
C THR A 86 2.91 -7.68 -0.74
N LEU A 87 2.75 -7.59 -2.05
CA LEU A 87 3.32 -8.52 -3.03
C LEU A 87 4.42 -7.81 -3.79
N THR A 88 5.58 -8.43 -3.88
CA THR A 88 6.68 -8.02 -4.75
C THR A 88 6.98 -9.17 -5.69
N VAL A 89 6.84 -8.98 -6.99
CA VAL A 89 7.21 -9.98 -8.01
C VAL A 89 8.33 -9.42 -8.84
N LYS A 90 9.41 -10.20 -8.99
CA LYS A 90 10.56 -9.85 -9.83
C LYS A 90 10.74 -10.90 -10.91
N SER A 91 10.95 -10.46 -12.15
CA SER A 91 11.32 -11.30 -13.28
C SER A 91 12.35 -10.57 -14.15
N GLY A 92 13.62 -10.94 -14.03
CA GLY A 92 14.73 -10.26 -14.69
C GLY A 92 14.82 -8.78 -14.31
N ARG A 93 14.40 -7.90 -15.23
CA ARG A 93 14.36 -6.44 -15.02
C ARG A 93 12.98 -5.93 -14.63
N GLU A 94 11.95 -6.74 -14.81
CA GLU A 94 10.60 -6.40 -14.45
C GLU A 94 10.37 -6.54 -12.95
N ASN A 95 9.56 -5.64 -12.40
CA ASN A 95 9.21 -5.68 -10.99
C ASN A 95 7.82 -5.08 -10.78
N ILE A 96 6.91 -5.82 -10.15
CA ILE A 96 5.63 -5.29 -9.68
C ILE A 96 5.57 -5.35 -8.16
N ASN A 97 5.23 -4.21 -7.54
CA ASN A 97 4.97 -4.07 -6.12
C ASN A 97 3.52 -3.66 -5.91
N ILE A 98 2.75 -4.48 -5.22
CA ILE A 98 1.38 -4.19 -4.84
C ILE A 98 1.30 -4.13 -3.33
N THR A 99 0.79 -3.04 -2.77
CA THR A 99 0.55 -2.90 -1.34
C THR A 99 -0.90 -2.53 -1.07
N ARG A 100 -1.59 -3.36 -0.28
CA ARG A 100 -2.93 -3.11 0.25
C ARG A 100 -2.86 -2.71 1.73
N PHE A 101 -3.44 -1.56 2.04
CA PHE A 101 -3.54 -0.99 3.38
C PHE A 101 -4.98 -1.14 3.88
N ARG A 102 -5.23 -2.05 4.84
CA ARG A 102 -6.59 -2.26 5.39
C ARG A 102 -6.96 -1.31 6.52
N GLU A 103 -6.00 -0.64 7.14
CA GLU A 103 -6.27 0.36 8.19
C GLU A 103 -6.60 1.75 7.64
N SER A 104 -6.34 2.01 6.36
CA SER A 104 -6.79 3.24 5.75
C SER A 104 -8.31 3.23 5.63
N ASN A 105 -8.94 4.39 5.81
CA ASN A 105 -10.37 4.58 5.57
C ASN A 105 -10.54 5.68 4.53
N PRO A 106 -10.84 5.34 3.27
CA PRO A 106 -11.08 3.98 2.73
C PRO A 106 -9.82 3.10 2.65
N GLU A 107 -10.01 1.78 2.49
CA GLU A 107 -8.89 0.85 2.21
C GLU A 107 -8.19 1.28 0.91
N VAL A 108 -6.86 1.24 0.88
CA VAL A 108 -6.07 1.71 -0.28
C VAL A 108 -5.25 0.58 -0.85
N VAL A 109 -5.20 0.48 -2.18
CA VAL A 109 -4.25 -0.35 -2.92
C VAL A 109 -3.34 0.53 -3.76
N GLN A 110 -2.03 0.35 -3.59
CA GLN A 110 -1.00 0.98 -4.39
C GLN A 110 -0.29 -0.08 -5.22
N VAL A 111 -0.17 0.17 -6.52
CA VAL A 111 0.57 -0.68 -7.45
C VAL A 111 1.66 0.18 -8.10
N GLU A 112 2.87 -0.36 -8.14
CA GLU A 112 3.98 0.16 -8.93
C GLU A 112 4.52 -1.01 -9.76
N TYR A 113 4.45 -0.89 -11.08
CA TYR A 113 4.98 -1.86 -12.02
C TYR A 113 6.09 -1.21 -12.84
N ILE A 114 7.26 -1.82 -12.87
CA ILE A 114 8.42 -1.42 -13.67
C ILE A 114 8.59 -2.50 -14.74
N ASP A 115 8.48 -2.10 -16.00
CA ASP A 115 8.69 -2.98 -17.14
C ASP A 115 10.19 -3.26 -17.40
N GLU A 116 10.50 -4.09 -18.40
CA GLU A 116 11.88 -4.41 -18.78
C GLU A 116 12.72 -3.18 -19.19
N SER A 117 12.07 -2.12 -19.65
CA SER A 117 12.71 -0.87 -20.05
C SER A 117 13.08 -0.01 -18.83
N GLY A 118 12.63 -0.40 -17.63
CA GLY A 118 12.87 0.31 -16.38
C GLY A 118 11.87 1.43 -16.11
N MET A 119 10.75 1.45 -16.83
CA MET A 119 9.81 2.56 -16.79
C MET A 119 8.60 2.24 -15.88
N PRO A 120 8.27 3.11 -14.89
CA PRO A 120 7.26 2.78 -13.91
C PRO A 120 5.84 3.18 -14.34
N THR A 121 4.91 2.25 -14.23
CA THR A 121 3.45 2.46 -14.19
C THR A 121 2.99 2.48 -12.74
N THR A 122 2.18 3.45 -12.36
CA THR A 122 1.63 3.55 -10.99
C THR A 122 0.12 3.62 -10.98
N LEU A 123 -0.49 2.92 -10.04
CA LEU A 123 -1.93 2.91 -9.81
C LEU A 123 -2.20 3.06 -8.32
N HIS A 124 -3.14 3.92 -7.98
CA HIS A 124 -3.63 4.13 -6.63
C HIS A 124 -5.16 4.03 -6.64
N VAL A 125 -5.68 3.07 -5.87
CA VAL A 125 -7.11 2.77 -5.77
C VAL A 125 -7.54 2.91 -4.32
N GLN A 126 -8.63 3.62 -4.10
CA GLN A 126 -9.35 3.66 -2.84
C GLN A 126 -10.52 2.68 -2.97
N LEU A 127 -10.46 1.54 -2.30
CA LEU A 127 -11.49 0.51 -2.43
C LEU A 127 -12.84 1.03 -1.94
N ASN A 128 -13.90 0.75 -2.69
CA ASN A 128 -15.26 1.32 -2.58
C ASN A 128 -15.39 2.81 -2.96
N ASP A 129 -14.28 3.53 -3.14
CA ASP A 129 -14.24 4.96 -3.47
C ASP A 129 -13.51 5.25 -4.80
N GLY A 130 -13.22 4.22 -5.60
CA GLY A 130 -12.70 4.39 -6.96
C GLY A 130 -11.19 4.34 -7.16
N VAL A 131 -10.79 4.50 -8.42
CA VAL A 131 -9.39 4.78 -8.78
C VAL A 131 -9.14 6.27 -8.60
N SER A 132 -8.29 6.64 -7.64
CA SER A 132 -7.93 8.04 -7.46
C SER A 132 -6.86 8.46 -8.47
N PHE A 133 -6.02 7.53 -8.96
CA PHE A 133 -4.88 7.86 -9.83
C PHE A 133 -4.33 6.64 -10.59
N TRP A 134 -4.10 6.77 -11.90
CA TRP A 134 -3.36 5.81 -12.73
C TRP A 134 -2.48 6.55 -13.72
N THR A 135 -1.17 6.25 -13.73
CA THR A 135 -0.22 6.83 -14.70
C THR A 135 0.76 5.81 -15.25
N TYR A 136 1.25 6.09 -16.45
CA TYR A 136 2.29 5.36 -17.16
C TYR A 136 3.23 6.37 -17.84
N PRO A 137 4.43 5.95 -18.25
CA PRO A 137 5.38 6.82 -18.93
C PRO A 137 4.82 7.47 -20.19
N ASP A 138 5.14 8.74 -20.42
CA ASP A 138 4.85 9.41 -21.68
C ASP A 138 5.81 8.89 -22.77
N PRO A 139 5.31 8.27 -23.87
CA PRO A 139 6.17 7.76 -24.94
C PRO A 139 6.88 8.88 -25.71
N ASP A 140 6.35 10.10 -25.69
CA ASP A 140 6.87 11.22 -26.47
C ASP A 140 7.86 12.09 -25.66
N ILE A 141 7.81 12.03 -24.33
CA ILE A 141 8.59 12.91 -23.45
C ILE A 141 9.22 12.13 -22.29
N THR A 142 10.55 11.99 -22.32
CA THR A 142 11.31 11.35 -21.25
C THR A 142 11.06 12.02 -19.89
N ASN A 143 10.84 11.20 -18.85
CA ASN A 143 10.54 11.59 -17.46
C ASN A 143 9.18 12.25 -17.21
N ASP A 144 8.34 12.38 -18.24
CA ASP A 144 6.94 12.73 -18.07
C ASP A 144 6.10 11.45 -17.98
N PHE A 145 5.00 11.54 -17.24
CA PHE A 145 4.04 10.48 -17.03
C PHE A 145 2.67 11.00 -17.38
N ILE A 146 1.92 10.23 -18.16
CA ILE A 146 0.55 10.52 -18.55
C ILE A 146 -0.39 9.49 -17.95
N GLY A 147 -1.66 9.82 -17.88
CA GLY A 147 -2.67 8.88 -17.43
C GLY A 147 -3.96 9.56 -17.05
N TRP A 148 -4.64 8.99 -16.06
CA TRP A 148 -5.97 9.41 -15.65
C TRP A 148 -6.02 9.58 -14.14
N LYS A 149 -6.71 10.64 -13.71
CA LYS A 149 -7.01 10.89 -12.31
C LYS A 149 -8.49 11.18 -12.19
N PHE A 150 -9.15 10.58 -11.19
CA PHE A 150 -10.53 10.94 -10.92
C PHE A 150 -10.61 12.36 -10.38
N ASP A 151 -11.51 13.16 -10.95
CA ASP A 151 -11.72 14.55 -10.57
C ASP A 151 -13.11 14.75 -9.95
N ASN A 152 -13.14 15.22 -8.72
CA ASN A 152 -14.36 15.30 -7.93
C ASN A 152 -15.33 16.37 -8.45
N LEU A 153 -14.82 17.43 -9.09
CA LEU A 153 -15.62 18.51 -9.66
C LEU A 153 -16.16 18.17 -11.06
N ALA A 154 -15.39 17.40 -11.84
CA ALA A 154 -15.82 16.94 -13.16
C ALA A 154 -16.67 15.66 -13.08
N GLY A 155 -16.57 14.92 -11.98
CA GLY A 155 -17.27 13.65 -11.77
C GLY A 155 -16.86 12.54 -12.73
N ARG A 156 -15.61 12.58 -13.20
CA ARG A 156 -15.05 11.62 -14.15
C ARG A 156 -13.52 11.62 -14.08
N ALA A 157 -12.91 10.58 -14.65
CA ALA A 157 -11.47 10.61 -14.94
C ALA A 157 -11.14 11.74 -15.93
N LEU A 158 -10.13 12.52 -15.58
CA LEU A 158 -9.51 13.50 -16.45
C LEU A 158 -8.10 13.05 -16.83
N PRO A 159 -7.65 13.35 -18.06
CA PRO A 159 -6.28 13.10 -18.44
C PRO A 159 -5.36 14.00 -17.60
N VAL A 160 -4.23 13.44 -17.21
CA VAL A 160 -3.24 14.11 -16.38
C VAL A 160 -1.85 13.88 -16.93
N ARG A 161 -0.96 14.85 -16.74
CA ARG A 161 0.46 14.75 -17.06
C ARG A 161 1.30 15.29 -15.92
N PHE A 162 2.36 14.58 -15.54
CA PHE A 162 3.27 14.96 -14.47
C PHE A 162 4.72 14.81 -14.92
N ARG A 163 5.62 15.48 -14.21
CA ARG A 163 7.06 15.35 -14.40
C ARG A 163 7.73 14.83 -13.13
N GLY A 164 8.64 13.86 -13.31
CA GLY A 164 9.46 13.26 -12.27
C GLY A 164 8.99 11.86 -11.84
N ALA A 165 9.90 11.11 -11.19
CA ALA A 165 9.68 9.73 -10.77
C ALA A 165 8.49 9.55 -9.81
N SER A 166 8.00 8.31 -9.72
CA SER A 166 6.77 7.87 -9.05
C SER A 166 6.55 8.57 -7.71
N MET A 167 5.34 9.12 -7.55
CA MET A 167 4.89 10.07 -6.52
C MET A 167 5.23 11.55 -6.77
N MET A 168 4.51 12.13 -7.73
CA MET A 168 4.13 13.55 -7.89
C MET A 168 5.14 14.60 -7.40
N LYS A 169 6.10 15.00 -8.26
CA LYS A 169 6.91 16.21 -8.00
C LYS A 169 6.36 17.46 -8.68
N LYS A 170 5.75 17.36 -9.87
CA LYS A 170 5.14 18.52 -10.55
C LYS A 170 4.00 18.12 -11.49
N VAL A 171 2.81 18.69 -11.28
CA VAL A 171 1.67 18.58 -12.21
C VAL A 171 1.94 19.47 -13.42
N ILE A 172 1.85 18.91 -14.62
CA ILE A 172 1.96 19.64 -15.88
C ILE A 172 0.56 19.93 -16.42
N ASP A 173 -0.28 18.90 -16.53
CA ASP A 173 -1.68 19.04 -16.96
C ASP A 173 -2.58 18.26 -16.02
N GLY A 174 -3.76 18.82 -15.73
CA GLY A 174 -4.77 18.17 -14.89
C GLY A 174 -5.15 18.98 -13.66
N THR A 175 -5.62 18.30 -12.62
CA THR A 175 -6.15 18.95 -11.41
C THR A 175 -5.50 18.40 -10.14
N GLN A 176 -5.37 19.27 -9.14
CA GLN A 176 -4.82 18.93 -7.84
C GLN A 176 -5.74 19.44 -6.73
N TYR A 177 -5.93 18.61 -5.71
CA TYR A 177 -6.62 18.96 -4.48
C TYR A 177 -5.61 18.84 -3.33
N LYS A 178 -5.46 19.89 -2.53
CA LYS A 178 -4.57 19.91 -1.36
C LYS A 178 -5.37 20.32 -0.14
N LEU A 179 -5.34 19.50 0.91
CA LEU A 179 -5.86 19.90 2.21
C LEU A 179 -4.87 20.86 2.86
N GLN A 180 -5.30 22.08 3.14
CA GLN A 180 -4.52 23.11 3.80
C GLN A 180 -4.58 22.97 5.32
N THR A 181 -3.64 23.62 6.02
CA THR A 181 -3.54 23.59 7.49
C THR A 181 -4.78 24.15 8.19
N ASN A 182 -5.50 25.07 7.55
CA ASN A 182 -6.78 25.63 7.99
C ASN A 182 -7.99 24.68 7.72
N LYS A 183 -7.74 23.43 7.32
CA LYS A 183 -8.73 22.41 6.93
C LYS A 183 -9.56 22.73 5.68
N HIS A 184 -9.20 23.77 4.93
CA HIS A 184 -9.80 24.04 3.63
C HIS A 184 -9.10 23.25 2.53
N TRP A 185 -9.83 22.99 1.45
CA TRP A 185 -9.33 22.32 0.27
C TRP A 185 -8.99 23.34 -0.80
N LEU A 186 -7.72 23.37 -1.19
CA LEU A 186 -7.24 24.12 -2.34
C LEU A 186 -7.34 23.24 -3.59
N TYR A 187 -8.17 23.66 -4.53
CA TYR A 187 -8.24 23.13 -5.89
C TYR A 187 -7.36 23.98 -6.82
N GLU A 188 -6.55 23.33 -7.63
CA GLU A 188 -5.75 23.95 -8.69
C GLU A 188 -5.90 23.19 -10.00
N LYS A 189 -6.12 23.91 -11.10
CA LYS A 189 -6.09 23.37 -12.46
C LYS A 189 -4.83 23.81 -13.18
N TYR A 190 -4.12 22.84 -13.75
CA TYR A 190 -2.85 23.04 -14.45
C TYR A 190 -3.01 22.82 -15.96
N GLN A 191 -2.33 23.64 -16.73
CA GLN A 191 -2.06 23.40 -18.15
C GLN A 191 -0.63 23.82 -18.46
N ASN A 192 0.17 22.93 -19.07
CA ASN A 192 1.59 23.15 -19.37
C ASN A 192 2.41 23.65 -18.16
N GLY A 193 2.06 23.19 -16.96
CA GLY A 193 2.70 23.55 -15.69
C GLY A 193 2.32 24.93 -15.14
N ILE A 194 1.35 25.61 -15.73
CA ILE A 194 0.80 26.89 -15.27
C ILE A 194 -0.55 26.65 -14.58
N VAL A 195 -0.74 27.25 -13.41
CA VAL A 195 -2.04 27.25 -12.71
C VAL A 195 -2.98 28.20 -13.44
N LEU A 196 -4.03 27.65 -14.06
CA LEU A 196 -5.07 28.41 -14.76
C LEU A 196 -6.23 28.81 -13.85
N GLU A 197 -6.52 27.99 -12.86
CA GLU A 197 -7.62 28.18 -11.94
C GLU A 197 -7.19 27.73 -10.55
N SER A 198 -7.54 28.51 -9.54
CA SER A 198 -7.29 28.21 -8.13
C SER A 198 -8.51 28.62 -7.31
N LYS A 199 -9.05 27.70 -6.53
CA LYS A 199 -10.25 27.90 -5.70
C LYS A 199 -10.09 27.21 -4.36
N GLU A 200 -10.56 27.86 -3.31
CA GLU A 200 -10.59 27.30 -1.95
C GLU A 200 -12.01 26.87 -1.60
N TYR A 201 -12.14 25.68 -1.03
CA TYR A 201 -13.41 25.09 -0.60
C TYR A 201 -13.33 24.70 0.87
N SER A 202 -14.42 24.87 1.61
CA SER A 202 -14.48 24.47 3.03
C SER A 202 -14.48 22.95 3.21
N THR A 203 -14.98 22.20 2.23
CA THR A 203 -14.98 20.73 2.17
C THR A 203 -14.46 20.27 0.80
N LEU A 204 -14.14 18.97 0.68
CA LEU A 204 -13.77 18.41 -0.62
C LEU A 204 -15.00 18.51 -1.55
N PRO A 205 -14.92 19.23 -2.67
CA PRO A 205 -16.09 19.49 -3.50
C PRO A 205 -16.46 18.25 -4.31
N VAL A 206 -17.76 17.94 -4.41
CA VAL A 206 -18.31 16.80 -5.17
C VAL A 206 -19.51 17.28 -5.98
N THR A 207 -19.52 17.07 -7.29
CA THR A 207 -20.63 17.47 -8.18
C THR A 207 -21.87 16.59 -8.01
N ASN A 208 -21.71 15.27 -8.09
CA ASN A 208 -22.79 14.29 -7.89
C ASN A 208 -22.19 12.98 -7.39
N SER A 209 -22.46 12.62 -6.14
CA SER A 209 -21.85 11.44 -5.52
C SER A 209 -22.15 10.13 -6.24
N GLU A 210 -23.39 9.94 -6.71
CA GLU A 210 -23.79 8.68 -7.38
C GLU A 210 -23.14 8.55 -8.75
N GLN A 211 -23.18 9.61 -9.56
CA GLN A 211 -22.55 9.59 -10.87
C GLN A 211 -21.03 9.40 -10.77
N ASN A 212 -20.40 10.04 -9.78
CA ASN A 212 -18.98 9.90 -9.52
C ASN A 212 -18.64 8.44 -9.22
N HIS A 213 -19.41 7.81 -8.33
CA HIS A 213 -19.24 6.42 -7.96
C HIS A 213 -19.33 5.46 -9.16
N GLN A 214 -20.31 5.66 -10.05
CA GLN A 214 -20.42 4.82 -11.26
C GLN A 214 -19.23 4.98 -12.22
N ALA A 215 -18.74 6.21 -12.39
CA ALA A 215 -17.57 6.48 -13.23
C ALA A 215 -16.27 5.91 -12.62
N GLU A 216 -16.15 5.93 -11.29
CA GLU A 216 -15.07 5.32 -10.53
C GLU A 216 -15.05 3.79 -10.67
N LEU A 217 -16.21 3.13 -10.57
CA LEU A 217 -16.33 1.68 -10.75
C LEU A 217 -15.84 1.22 -12.13
N ALA A 218 -16.23 1.92 -13.20
CA ALA A 218 -15.77 1.59 -14.55
C ALA A 218 -14.24 1.72 -14.73
N LEU A 219 -13.58 2.58 -13.95
CA LEU A 219 -12.12 2.69 -13.93
C LEU A 219 -11.49 1.57 -13.10
N ILE A 220 -12.11 1.19 -11.98
CA ILE A 220 -11.68 0.03 -11.17
C ILE A 220 -11.69 -1.24 -12.03
N ASP A 221 -12.73 -1.47 -12.82
CA ASP A 221 -12.82 -2.67 -13.67
C ASP A 221 -11.66 -2.76 -14.66
N LYS A 222 -11.31 -1.63 -15.30
CA LYS A 222 -10.16 -1.56 -16.22
C LYS A 222 -8.83 -1.76 -15.50
N ALA A 223 -8.67 -1.14 -14.34
CA ALA A 223 -7.47 -1.29 -13.52
C ALA A 223 -7.31 -2.73 -13.02
N ASN A 224 -8.42 -3.39 -12.66
CA ASN A 224 -8.43 -4.78 -12.23
C ASN A 224 -8.09 -5.72 -13.38
N GLN A 225 -8.66 -5.50 -14.57
CA GLN A 225 -8.31 -6.27 -15.76
C GLN A 225 -6.82 -6.16 -16.08
N TRP A 226 -6.28 -4.94 -16.17
CA TRP A 226 -4.85 -4.71 -16.43
C TRP A 226 -3.96 -5.41 -15.38
N LEU A 227 -4.32 -5.29 -14.09
CA LEU A 227 -3.54 -5.88 -13.01
C LEU A 227 -3.58 -7.41 -13.06
N SER A 228 -4.75 -8.00 -13.29
CA SER A 228 -4.91 -9.44 -13.45
C SER A 228 -4.13 -9.99 -14.64
N GLU A 229 -4.18 -9.32 -15.79
CA GLU A 229 -3.41 -9.71 -16.99
C GLU A 229 -1.90 -9.64 -16.72
N THR A 230 -1.43 -8.55 -16.08
CA THR A 230 0.00 -8.37 -15.74
C THR A 230 0.50 -9.43 -14.75
N LEU A 231 -0.28 -9.72 -13.70
CA LEU A 231 0.10 -10.73 -12.72
C LEU A 231 0.07 -12.15 -13.31
N GLN A 232 -0.86 -12.44 -14.23
CA GLN A 232 -0.94 -13.71 -14.92
C GLN A 232 0.29 -13.93 -15.83
N ASP A 233 0.69 -12.92 -16.60
CA ASP A 233 1.87 -12.99 -17.47
C ASP A 233 3.16 -13.24 -16.67
N LEU A 234 3.33 -12.55 -15.55
CA LEU A 234 4.46 -12.78 -14.63
C LEU A 234 4.41 -14.17 -13.99
N SER A 235 3.21 -14.64 -13.63
CA SER A 235 2.99 -15.98 -13.06
C SER A 235 3.39 -17.07 -14.05
N ASP A 236 3.02 -16.91 -15.32
CA ASP A 236 3.33 -17.86 -16.39
C ASP A 236 4.83 -17.84 -16.72
N THR A 237 5.43 -16.65 -16.79
CA THR A 237 6.86 -16.46 -17.06
C THR A 237 7.74 -17.10 -15.98
N LEU A 238 7.40 -16.89 -14.71
CA LEU A 238 8.15 -17.43 -13.57
C LEU A 238 7.76 -18.87 -13.22
N SER A 239 6.63 -19.37 -13.73
CA SER A 239 6.02 -20.62 -13.29
C SER A 239 5.80 -20.69 -11.76
N VAL A 240 5.44 -19.56 -11.14
CA VAL A 240 5.17 -19.44 -9.69
C VAL A 240 3.73 -18.97 -9.45
N PRO A 241 3.07 -19.43 -8.39
CA PRO A 241 1.71 -18.97 -8.08
C PRO A 241 1.74 -17.52 -7.58
N ILE A 242 1.05 -16.63 -8.29
CA ILE A 242 0.89 -15.23 -7.90
C ILE A 242 -0.58 -14.96 -7.56
N PRO A 243 -0.91 -14.48 -6.35
CA PRO A 243 -2.28 -14.17 -5.98
C PRO A 243 -2.83 -12.98 -6.79
N ASP A 244 -4.08 -13.08 -7.21
CA ASP A 244 -4.80 -12.06 -7.97
C ASP A 244 -5.81 -11.27 -7.11
N GLN A 245 -6.74 -10.55 -7.75
CA GLN A 245 -7.88 -9.88 -7.11
C GLN A 245 -7.52 -8.85 -6.03
N TRP A 246 -6.38 -8.18 -6.16
CA TRP A 246 -5.91 -7.17 -5.21
C TRP A 246 -6.88 -5.99 -5.03
N LEU A 247 -7.66 -5.67 -6.06
CA LEU A 247 -8.64 -4.57 -6.06
C LEU A 247 -10.05 -5.01 -5.63
N SER A 248 -10.24 -6.29 -5.28
CA SER A 248 -11.52 -6.79 -4.79
C SER A 248 -11.64 -6.59 -3.28
N THR A 249 -12.79 -6.08 -2.84
CA THR A 249 -13.08 -5.88 -1.41
C THR A 249 -13.38 -7.17 -0.68
N ASN A 250 -13.81 -8.21 -1.40
CA ASN A 250 -14.16 -9.51 -0.84
C ASN A 250 -12.99 -10.51 -0.84
N SER A 251 -11.82 -10.11 -1.36
CA SER A 251 -10.62 -10.96 -1.42
C SER A 251 -9.64 -10.66 -0.28
N ASP A 252 -8.91 -11.68 0.13
CA ASP A 252 -7.71 -11.54 0.94
C ASP A 252 -6.51 -12.18 0.21
N PRO A 253 -5.79 -11.43 -0.64
CA PRO A 253 -4.66 -11.98 -1.39
C PRO A 253 -3.49 -12.42 -0.50
N CYS A 254 -3.44 -11.99 0.77
CA CYS A 254 -2.46 -12.44 1.76
C CYS A 254 -2.94 -13.62 2.61
N GLN A 255 -4.10 -14.22 2.32
CA GLN A 255 -4.62 -15.34 3.11
C GLN A 255 -3.62 -16.50 3.18
N SER A 256 -2.90 -16.80 2.10
CA SER A 256 -1.87 -17.84 2.05
C SER A 256 -0.64 -17.56 2.92
N VAL A 257 -0.43 -16.31 3.36
CA VAL A 257 0.61 -15.96 4.35
C VAL A 257 0.12 -16.27 5.76
N ASN A 258 -1.18 -16.12 5.99
CA ASN A 258 -1.82 -16.39 7.28
C ASN A 258 -2.07 -17.88 7.53
N THR A 259 -2.05 -18.72 6.49
CA THR A 259 -2.08 -20.17 6.66
C THR A 259 -0.76 -20.63 7.28
N ASP A 260 -0.70 -20.55 8.61
CA ASP A 260 0.14 -21.43 9.41
C ASP A 260 -0.57 -22.78 9.54
N MET A 261 0.22 -23.85 9.62
CA MET A 261 -0.18 -25.26 9.80
C MET A 261 -1.35 -25.48 10.75
#